data_AF-H2L017-F1
#
_entry.id   AF-H2L017-F1
#
_cell.length_a   1.000
_cell.length_b   1.000
_cell.length_c   1.000
_cell.angle_alpha   90.00
_cell.angle_beta   90.00
_cell.angle_gamma   90.00
#
_symmetry.space_group_name_H-M   'P 1'
#
loop_
_entity.id
_entity.type
_entity.pdbx_description
1 polymer ?
#
loop_
_entity_poly.entity_id
_entity_poly.type
_entity_poly.pdbx_seq_one_letter_code
_entity_poly.pdbx_strand_id
1 'polypeptide(L)'
;MPPPLFLSGPCEICGQKTSGRHFGVMSCRSCAAFFRRAATWKTERADCKKENCQIFERGKFSCKVCRLKRCLEVGMDASKFQSNRDLISSSHSFGKPKSLNLPQSLSTFLGRPAFILCCEPDKTSGRKTLIDVSYLVKEGRDLLRTEPHLSHIPYKFNDSLEKISLKLESLRTTELNNKIRMLKKLGKEETMYTWEQDFLRVIKWFANLDEFNDLDEDLMLNIVKAAWIPWTILEKLYETSDYQRKNIFSKTVLMCGNDTCMDMNNYELDLSWLTDYSLDQLTYFFTPPEANKNYLKGLEALIELNPSSIEVNYMLLQLSLQHAGKILLGSAQEATDKLQHVLADNLHKYYVETAKIPNYSIRLSKMMKINREIEREMRDRAERNRIARIFDILKVEFSDLDLIDAT
;
A
#
# COMPACT_ATOMS: atom_id res chain seq x y z
N MET A 1 -16.37 11.83 77.03
CA MET A 1 -15.25 10.97 76.60
C MET A 1 -13.96 11.74 76.84
N PRO A 2 -12.95 11.21 77.56
CA PRO A 2 -11.65 11.86 77.59
C PRO A 2 -11.09 11.92 76.14
N PRO A 3 -10.30 12.96 75.78
CA PRO A 3 -9.72 13.08 74.45
C PRO A 3 -8.95 11.80 74.09
N PRO A 4 -8.96 11.36 72.82
CA PRO A 4 -8.18 10.20 72.41
C PRO A 4 -6.74 10.47 72.83
N LEU A 5 -6.21 9.65 73.74
CA LEU A 5 -4.80 9.68 74.12
C LEU A 5 -4.03 9.63 72.81
N PHE A 6 -3.40 10.75 72.43
CA PHE A 6 -2.50 10.79 71.29
C PHE A 6 -1.40 9.80 71.63
N LEU A 7 -1.48 8.60 71.07
CA LEU A 7 -0.47 7.57 71.20
C LEU A 7 0.76 8.07 70.43
N SER A 8 1.54 8.93 71.08
CA SER A 8 2.76 9.51 70.57
C SER A 8 3.94 8.67 71.05
N GLY A 9 4.70 8.13 70.12
CA GLY A 9 5.89 7.34 70.40
C GLY A 9 6.68 7.02 69.12
N PRO A 10 7.88 6.43 69.25
CA PRO A 10 8.61 5.92 68.10
C PRO A 10 7.90 4.68 67.53
N CYS A 11 7.99 4.50 66.22
CA CYS A 11 7.57 3.29 65.52
C CYS A 11 8.41 2.10 66.01
N GLU A 12 7.78 1.04 66.49
CA GLU A 12 8.47 -0.13 67.07
C GLU A 12 9.35 -0.91 66.05
N ILE A 13 9.18 -0.61 64.75
CA ILE A 13 9.89 -1.24 63.63
C ILE A 13 11.08 -0.41 63.13
N CYS A 14 10.94 0.92 63.04
CA CYS A 14 11.96 1.78 62.41
C CYS A 14 12.35 3.02 63.22
N GLY A 15 11.77 3.24 64.41
CA GLY A 15 12.06 4.37 65.28
C GLY A 15 11.44 5.71 64.84
N GLN A 16 10.96 5.84 63.60
CA GLN A 16 10.32 7.08 63.12
C GLN A 16 9.03 7.42 63.89
N LYS A 17 8.62 8.69 63.88
CA LYS A 17 7.37 9.14 64.52
C LYS A 17 6.17 8.29 64.07
N THR A 18 5.48 7.69 65.04
CA THR A 18 4.31 6.86 64.79
C THR A 18 3.07 7.71 64.45
N SER A 19 2.11 7.06 63.78
CA SER A 19 0.79 7.64 63.48
C SER A 19 -0.33 7.01 64.32
N GLY A 20 0.03 6.15 65.27
CA GLY A 20 -0.89 5.34 66.06
C GLY A 20 -0.61 3.85 65.92
N ARG A 21 -1.61 3.03 66.30
CA ARG A 21 -1.52 1.57 66.25
C ARG A 21 -2.00 1.05 64.90
N HIS A 22 -1.17 0.30 64.18
CA HIS A 22 -1.56 -0.42 62.96
C HIS A 22 -1.23 -1.91 63.11
N PHE A 23 -2.18 -2.77 62.75
CA PHE A 23 -2.01 -4.23 62.81
C PHE A 23 -1.56 -4.79 64.18
N GLY A 24 -1.86 -4.09 65.28
CA GLY A 24 -1.53 -4.53 66.64
C GLY A 24 -0.31 -3.86 67.28
N VAL A 25 0.43 -2.98 66.59
CA VAL A 25 1.65 -2.35 67.16
C VAL A 25 1.72 -0.87 66.83
N MET A 26 2.48 -0.10 67.62
CA MET A 26 2.74 1.30 67.36
C MET A 26 3.67 1.42 66.15
N SER A 27 3.13 1.90 65.03
CA SER A 27 3.89 1.97 63.78
C SER A 27 3.59 3.20 62.93
N CYS A 28 4.61 3.63 62.17
CA CYS A 28 4.41 4.65 61.15
C CYS A 28 3.63 4.08 59.95
N ARG A 29 2.96 4.97 59.22
CA ARG A 29 2.13 4.60 58.04
C ARG A 29 2.91 3.84 56.98
N SER A 30 4.22 4.09 56.84
CA SER A 30 5.08 3.40 55.87
C SER A 30 5.33 1.93 56.27
N CYS A 31 5.56 1.64 57.55
CA CYS A 31 5.68 0.27 58.07
C CYS A 31 4.35 -0.48 57.98
N ALA A 32 3.24 0.17 58.31
CA ALA A 32 1.90 -0.41 58.15
C ALA A 32 1.62 -0.79 56.67
N ALA A 33 1.86 0.12 55.74
CA ALA A 33 1.68 -0.15 54.31
C ALA A 33 2.65 -1.22 53.79
N PHE A 34 3.89 -1.24 54.29
CA PHE A 34 4.86 -2.30 53.97
C PHE A 34 4.34 -3.66 54.43
N PHE A 35 3.93 -3.80 55.70
CA PHE A 35 3.44 -5.06 56.26
C PHE A 35 2.24 -5.59 55.48
N ARG A 36 1.26 -4.74 55.14
CA ARG A 36 0.08 -5.12 54.34
C ARG A 36 0.44 -5.72 52.98
N ARG A 37 1.51 -5.24 52.34
CA ARG A 37 1.99 -5.78 51.06
C ARG A 37 2.89 -6.99 51.23
N ALA A 38 3.65 -7.05 52.32
CA ALA A 38 4.73 -8.01 52.52
C ALA A 38 4.28 -9.30 53.21
N ALA A 39 3.28 -9.23 54.10
CA ALA A 39 2.77 -10.40 54.82
C ALA A 39 2.03 -11.39 53.90
N THR A 40 1.58 -10.96 52.72
CA THR A 40 0.97 -11.83 51.69
C THR A 40 1.98 -12.37 50.68
N TRP A 41 3.28 -12.08 50.82
CA TRP A 41 4.28 -12.67 49.93
C TRP A 41 4.38 -14.17 50.20
N LYS A 42 4.12 -14.98 49.15
CA LYS A 42 4.45 -16.41 49.16
C LYS A 42 5.98 -16.54 49.32
N THR A 43 6.41 -17.55 50.05
CA THR A 43 7.74 -17.83 50.64
C THR A 43 8.97 -17.83 49.70
N GLU A 44 8.87 -17.31 48.48
CA GLU A 44 9.90 -17.41 47.42
C GLU A 44 10.87 -16.22 47.36
N ARG A 45 11.04 -15.44 48.44
CA ARG A 45 12.07 -14.38 48.47
C ARG A 45 13.30 -14.81 49.25
N ALA A 46 14.45 -14.68 48.58
CA ALA A 46 15.78 -14.98 49.10
C ALA A 46 15.99 -14.43 50.52
N ASP A 47 16.45 -15.30 51.41
CA ASP A 47 16.79 -14.99 52.80
C ASP A 47 17.81 -13.84 52.88
N CYS A 48 17.74 -13.10 53.98
CA CYS A 48 18.73 -12.06 54.22
C CYS A 48 20.09 -12.68 54.54
N LYS A 49 21.08 -12.51 53.65
CA LYS A 49 22.45 -13.00 53.85
C LYS A 49 23.16 -12.52 55.14
N LYS A 50 22.72 -11.41 55.74
CA LYS A 50 23.32 -10.82 56.95
C LYS A 50 22.52 -11.08 58.23
N GLU A 51 21.30 -11.62 58.11
CA GLU A 51 20.28 -11.92 59.15
C GLU A 51 19.84 -10.80 60.11
N ASN A 52 20.67 -9.78 60.35
CA ASN A 52 20.48 -8.70 61.33
C ASN A 52 20.73 -7.32 60.69
N CYS A 53 20.21 -7.09 59.48
CA CYS A 53 20.33 -5.77 58.83
C CYS A 53 19.63 -4.68 59.66
N GLN A 54 20.32 -3.55 59.87
CA GLN A 54 19.70 -2.35 60.43
C GLN A 54 18.56 -1.90 59.51
N ILE A 55 17.32 -1.95 60.02
CA ILE A 55 16.11 -1.81 59.20
C ILE A 55 16.00 -0.43 58.58
N PHE A 56 16.37 0.61 59.34
CA PHE A 56 16.25 2.00 58.93
C PHE A 56 17.50 2.77 59.33
N GLU A 57 18.17 3.36 58.35
CA GLU A 57 19.34 4.20 58.53
C GLU A 57 19.33 5.30 57.46
N ARG A 58 19.70 6.53 57.80
CA ARG A 58 19.80 7.69 56.87
C ARG A 58 18.59 7.85 55.93
N GLY A 59 17.37 7.64 56.45
CA GLY A 59 16.13 7.80 55.67
C GLY A 59 15.77 6.62 54.76
N LYS A 60 16.55 5.54 54.72
CA LYS A 60 16.35 4.40 53.80
C LYS A 60 16.11 3.09 54.54
N PHE A 61 15.32 2.22 53.92
CA PHE A 61 15.08 0.85 54.39
C PHE A 61 16.01 -0.13 53.66
N SER A 62 16.93 -0.77 54.39
CA SER A 62 18.03 -1.54 53.82
C SER A 62 17.62 -2.95 53.35
N CYS A 63 16.76 -3.63 54.11
CA CYS A 63 16.41 -5.02 53.86
C CYS A 63 14.91 -5.27 54.11
N LYS A 64 14.20 -5.74 53.06
CA LYS A 64 12.78 -6.07 53.15
C LYS A 64 12.53 -7.30 54.04
N VAL A 65 13.42 -8.29 54.01
CA VAL A 65 13.28 -9.53 54.80
C VAL A 65 13.43 -9.25 56.29
N CYS A 66 14.53 -8.61 56.73
CA CYS A 66 14.70 -8.22 58.14
C CYS A 66 13.61 -7.26 58.61
N ARG A 67 13.12 -6.36 57.73
CA ARG A 67 11.99 -5.48 58.08
C ARG A 67 10.70 -6.27 58.31
N LEU A 68 10.38 -7.25 57.47
CA LEU A 68 9.20 -8.10 57.66
C LEU A 68 9.35 -8.98 58.90
N LYS A 69 10.54 -9.55 59.13
CA LYS A 69 10.86 -10.30 60.35
C LYS A 69 10.61 -9.45 61.59
N ARG A 70 11.13 -8.22 61.62
CA ARG A 70 10.87 -7.29 62.72
C ARG A 70 9.40 -6.93 62.88
N CYS A 71 8.65 -6.73 61.78
CA CYS A 71 7.21 -6.50 61.86
C CYS A 71 6.50 -7.64 62.61
N LEU A 72 6.85 -8.89 62.31
CA LEU A 72 6.30 -10.07 62.98
C LEU A 72 6.78 -10.18 64.43
N GLU A 73 8.06 -9.93 64.70
CA GLU A 73 8.65 -9.98 66.04
C GLU A 73 8.00 -8.98 67.02
N VAL A 74 7.68 -7.76 66.56
CA VAL A 74 6.98 -6.78 67.40
C VAL A 74 5.49 -7.06 67.56
N GLY A 75 4.95 -8.06 66.85
CA GLY A 75 3.56 -8.49 66.97
C GLY A 75 2.59 -7.87 65.95
N MET A 76 3.06 -7.48 64.75
CA MET A 76 2.13 -7.15 63.67
C MET A 76 1.38 -8.41 63.21
N ASP A 77 0.06 -8.29 63.17
CA ASP A 77 -0.85 -9.40 62.91
C ASP A 77 -1.57 -9.23 61.57
N ALA A 78 -1.33 -10.16 60.65
CA ALA A 78 -1.93 -10.17 59.31
C ALA A 78 -3.42 -10.55 59.33
N SER A 79 -3.92 -11.18 60.40
CA SER A 79 -5.36 -11.46 60.56
C SER A 79 -6.21 -10.18 60.63
N LYS A 80 -5.59 -9.05 60.99
CA LYS A 80 -6.22 -7.72 61.04
C LYS A 80 -6.33 -7.05 59.67
N PHE A 81 -6.03 -7.77 58.59
CA PHE A 81 -6.20 -7.27 57.24
C PHE A 81 -7.67 -7.32 56.85
N GLN A 82 -8.23 -6.16 56.51
CA GLN A 82 -9.55 -6.10 55.89
C GLN A 82 -9.42 -6.46 54.41
N SER A 83 -9.88 -7.65 54.03
CA SER A 83 -10.16 -8.04 52.64
C SER A 83 -11.51 -7.47 52.19
N ASN A 84 -11.76 -7.45 50.87
CA ASN A 84 -13.05 -7.05 50.27
C ASN A 84 -13.49 -5.60 50.53
N ARG A 85 -12.58 -4.63 50.41
CA ARG A 85 -12.98 -3.22 50.32
C ARG A 85 -13.51 -2.93 48.93
N ASP A 86 -14.57 -2.12 48.86
CA ASP A 86 -15.04 -1.58 47.58
C ASP A 86 -13.91 -0.83 46.89
N LEU A 87 -13.90 -0.94 45.56
CA LEU A 87 -13.05 -0.08 44.74
C LEU A 87 -13.47 1.37 45.04
N ILE A 88 -12.48 2.22 45.33
CA ILE A 88 -12.72 3.65 45.53
C ILE A 88 -13.54 4.14 44.32
N SER A 89 -14.67 4.83 44.57
CA SER A 89 -15.72 5.16 43.58
C SER A 89 -15.20 5.65 42.21
N SER A 90 -14.04 6.31 42.16
CA SER A 90 -13.37 6.72 40.91
C SER A 90 -12.90 5.58 40.00
N SER A 91 -12.78 4.34 40.49
CA SER A 91 -12.36 3.17 39.70
C SER A 91 -13.55 2.40 39.08
N HIS A 92 -14.77 2.58 39.59
CA HIS A 92 -15.97 1.99 38.98
C HIS A 92 -16.28 2.60 37.60
N SER A 93 -15.81 3.81 37.33
CA SER A 93 -15.94 4.49 36.04
C SER A 93 -15.06 3.89 34.93
N PHE A 94 -14.05 3.09 35.26
CA PHE A 94 -13.12 2.50 34.27
C PHE A 94 -13.46 1.05 33.91
N GLY A 95 -14.11 0.30 34.79
CA GLY A 95 -14.32 -1.15 34.63
C GLY A 95 -15.68 -1.58 34.06
N LYS A 96 -16.65 -0.66 33.96
CA LYS A 96 -17.91 -0.89 33.25
C LYS A 96 -18.01 0.16 32.16
N PRO A 97 -17.93 -0.18 30.86
CA PRO A 97 -18.51 0.68 29.87
C PRO A 97 -20.01 0.65 30.19
N LYS A 98 -20.51 1.67 30.90
CA LYS A 98 -21.79 2.24 30.46
C LYS A 98 -21.63 2.37 28.94
N SER A 99 -22.65 2.02 28.16
CA SER A 99 -22.68 2.32 26.73
C SER A 99 -22.58 3.84 26.54
N LEU A 100 -21.38 4.39 26.74
CA LEU A 100 -20.91 5.60 26.13
C LEU A 100 -20.95 5.19 24.67
N ASN A 101 -22.06 5.51 24.03
CA ASN A 101 -22.18 5.48 22.59
C ASN A 101 -20.95 6.24 22.10
N LEU A 102 -19.92 5.49 21.69
CA LEU A 102 -18.77 6.08 21.04
C LEU A 102 -19.39 6.94 19.94
N PRO A 103 -19.07 8.25 19.88
CA PRO A 103 -19.74 9.13 18.93
C PRO A 103 -19.64 8.45 17.57
N GLN A 104 -20.80 8.12 16.99
CA GLN A 104 -20.84 7.40 15.72
C GLN A 104 -20.06 8.25 14.71
N SER A 105 -19.23 7.60 13.90
CA SER A 105 -18.57 8.32 12.81
C SER A 105 -19.64 8.97 11.94
N LEU A 106 -19.31 10.11 11.32
CA LEU A 106 -20.24 10.78 10.40
C LEU A 106 -20.75 9.83 9.32
N SER A 107 -19.89 8.91 8.85
CA SER A 107 -20.27 7.86 7.91
C SER A 107 -21.32 6.88 8.45
N THR A 108 -21.17 6.44 9.70
CA THR A 108 -22.14 5.54 10.35
C THR A 108 -23.45 6.25 10.60
N PHE A 109 -23.37 7.50 11.08
CA PHE A 109 -24.55 8.31 11.37
C PHE A 109 -25.38 8.63 10.11
N LEU A 110 -24.71 8.98 9.01
CA LEU A 110 -25.36 9.29 7.73
C LEU A 110 -25.67 8.06 6.88
N GLY A 111 -25.16 6.88 7.26
CA GLY A 111 -25.25 5.67 6.43
C GLY A 111 -24.52 5.80 5.08
N ARG A 112 -23.58 6.73 4.96
CA ARG A 112 -22.83 7.00 3.73
C ARG A 112 -21.33 6.78 3.96
N PRO A 113 -20.65 5.96 3.14
CA PRO A 113 -19.21 5.75 3.24
C PRO A 113 -18.42 7.05 3.18
N ALA A 114 -17.31 7.11 3.94
CA ALA A 114 -16.52 8.34 4.11
C ALA A 114 -16.06 8.97 2.78
N PHE A 115 -15.72 8.14 1.80
CA PHE A 115 -15.20 8.58 0.49
C PHE A 115 -16.25 9.20 -0.45
N ILE A 116 -17.54 9.10 -0.14
CA ILE A 116 -18.61 9.81 -0.88
C ILE A 116 -19.35 10.83 -0.02
N LEU A 117 -18.92 11.07 1.23
CA LEU A 117 -19.63 11.99 2.13
C LEU A 117 -19.75 13.40 1.54
N CYS A 118 -18.70 13.84 0.85
CA CYS A 118 -18.66 15.16 0.22
C CYS A 118 -19.18 15.16 -1.22
N CYS A 119 -19.69 14.02 -1.72
CA CYS A 119 -20.23 13.88 -3.06
C CYS A 119 -21.77 13.87 -3.01
N GLU A 120 -22.37 14.91 -3.56
CA GLU A 120 -23.82 15.13 -3.61
C GLU A 120 -24.31 15.05 -5.08
N PRO A 121 -24.61 13.84 -5.59
CA PRO A 121 -24.97 13.65 -6.99
C PRO A 121 -26.22 14.44 -7.40
N ASP A 122 -27.15 14.68 -6.49
CA ASP A 122 -28.35 15.49 -6.76
C ASP A 122 -28.04 16.96 -7.12
N LYS A 123 -26.81 17.44 -6.81
CA LYS A 123 -26.35 18.80 -7.11
C LYS A 123 -25.46 18.88 -8.34
N THR A 124 -25.04 17.75 -8.91
CA THR A 124 -24.20 17.76 -10.11
C THR A 124 -25.04 18.01 -11.35
N SER A 125 -24.39 18.52 -12.40
CA SER A 125 -25.05 18.61 -13.69
C SER A 125 -25.27 17.20 -14.20
N GLY A 126 -26.52 16.70 -14.21
CA GLY A 126 -26.87 15.36 -14.72
C GLY A 126 -26.54 15.14 -16.21
N ARG A 127 -25.84 16.08 -16.84
CA ARG A 127 -25.44 16.07 -18.24
C ARG A 127 -24.05 15.43 -18.36
N LYS A 128 -23.99 14.24 -18.94
CA LYS A 128 -22.74 13.56 -19.25
C LYS A 128 -22.20 13.99 -20.62
N THR A 129 -20.88 14.14 -20.71
CA THR A 129 -20.14 14.42 -21.93
C THR A 129 -19.67 13.10 -22.53
N LEU A 130 -20.10 12.80 -23.76
CA LEU A 130 -19.58 11.65 -24.49
C LEU A 130 -18.21 11.99 -25.09
N ILE A 131 -17.21 11.17 -24.79
CA ILE A 131 -15.89 11.19 -25.41
C ILE A 131 -15.87 10.09 -26.46
N ASP A 132 -15.95 10.49 -27.72
CA ASP A 132 -15.94 9.56 -28.84
C ASP A 132 -14.53 9.11 -29.19
N VAL A 133 -14.23 7.84 -28.93
CA VAL A 133 -12.97 7.16 -29.24
C VAL A 133 -13.07 6.27 -30.49
N SER A 134 -14.17 6.34 -31.24
CA SER A 134 -14.37 5.50 -32.44
C SER A 134 -13.29 5.74 -33.49
N TYR A 135 -12.83 6.99 -33.62
CA TYR A 135 -11.71 7.34 -34.48
C TYR A 135 -10.44 6.60 -34.08
N LEU A 136 -10.11 6.56 -32.78
CA LEU A 136 -8.92 5.91 -32.26
C LEU A 136 -8.97 4.39 -32.46
N VAL A 137 -10.15 3.78 -32.25
CA VAL A 137 -10.36 2.35 -32.53
C VAL A 137 -10.19 2.04 -34.01
N LYS A 138 -10.68 2.92 -34.90
CA LYS A 138 -10.51 2.78 -36.35
C LYS A 138 -9.04 2.90 -36.77
N GLU A 139 -8.34 3.94 -36.32
CA GLU A 139 -6.90 4.13 -36.56
C GLU A 139 -6.10 2.92 -36.07
N GLY A 140 -6.44 2.40 -34.89
CA GLY A 140 -5.81 1.20 -34.35
C GLY A 140 -6.01 -0.04 -35.23
N ARG A 141 -7.22 -0.23 -35.76
CA ARG A 141 -7.53 -1.32 -36.71
C ARG A 141 -6.76 -1.17 -38.02
N ASP A 142 -6.69 0.03 -38.57
CA ASP A 142 -5.95 0.29 -39.82
C ASP A 142 -4.44 0.06 -39.63
N LEU A 143 -3.92 0.38 -38.44
CA LEU A 143 -2.53 0.13 -38.08
C LEU A 143 -2.20 -1.37 -37.95
N LEU A 144 -3.12 -2.19 -37.42
CA LEU A 144 -2.95 -3.66 -37.36
C LEU A 144 -2.82 -4.31 -38.74
N ARG A 145 -3.38 -3.70 -39.79
CA ARG A 145 -3.29 -4.18 -41.17
C ARG A 145 -1.98 -3.81 -41.86
N THR A 146 -1.22 -2.89 -41.27
CA THR A 146 0.03 -2.40 -41.85
C THR A 146 1.18 -3.35 -41.50
N GLU A 147 2.00 -3.73 -42.49
CA GLU A 147 3.15 -4.60 -42.24
C GLU A 147 4.12 -3.99 -41.20
N PRO A 148 4.64 -4.78 -40.25
CA PRO A 148 5.54 -4.27 -39.21
C PRO A 148 6.86 -3.81 -39.81
N HIS A 149 7.33 -2.61 -39.46
CA HIS A 149 8.58 -2.06 -40.00
C HIS A 149 9.82 -2.94 -39.81
N LEU A 150 9.88 -3.75 -38.74
CA LEU A 150 11.04 -4.62 -38.50
C LEU A 150 11.09 -5.84 -39.45
N SER A 151 10.03 -6.12 -40.20
CA SER A 151 9.96 -7.24 -41.14
C SER A 151 10.97 -7.11 -42.30
N HIS A 152 11.57 -5.93 -42.50
CA HIS A 152 12.50 -5.67 -43.61
C HIS A 152 13.95 -5.38 -43.18
N ILE A 153 14.31 -5.59 -41.92
CA ILE A 153 15.70 -5.37 -41.47
C ILE A 153 16.53 -6.61 -41.82
N PRO A 154 17.78 -6.48 -42.31
CA PRO A 154 18.69 -7.60 -42.53
C PRO A 154 19.28 -8.12 -41.20
N TYR A 155 18.41 -8.42 -40.24
CA TYR A 155 18.75 -8.98 -38.94
C TYR A 155 17.95 -10.26 -38.73
N LYS A 156 18.65 -11.35 -38.41
CA LYS A 156 18.01 -12.64 -38.13
C LYS A 156 17.70 -12.73 -36.64
N PHE A 157 16.42 -12.64 -36.30
CA PHE A 157 15.95 -12.86 -34.93
C PHE A 157 15.92 -14.36 -34.63
N ASN A 158 16.27 -14.75 -33.39
CA ASN A 158 16.19 -16.13 -32.94
C ASN A 158 14.78 -16.54 -32.53
N ASP A 159 14.00 -15.57 -32.06
CA ASP A 159 12.63 -15.72 -31.59
C ASP A 159 11.91 -14.37 -31.53
N SER A 160 10.61 -14.43 -31.23
CA SER A 160 9.72 -13.26 -31.22
C SER A 160 10.01 -12.30 -30.06
N LEU A 161 10.50 -12.82 -28.92
CA LEU A 161 10.85 -12.00 -27.76
C LEU A 161 12.10 -11.14 -28.04
N GLU A 162 13.08 -11.65 -28.78
CA GLU A 162 14.23 -10.86 -29.24
C GLU A 162 13.79 -9.76 -30.22
N LYS A 163 12.93 -10.10 -31.20
CA LYS A 163 12.39 -9.15 -32.18
C LYS A 163 11.65 -7.99 -31.51
N ILE A 164 10.76 -8.30 -30.57
CA ILE A 164 9.96 -7.28 -29.88
C ILE A 164 10.82 -6.42 -28.95
N SER A 165 11.90 -6.98 -28.39
CA SER A 165 12.85 -6.22 -27.57
C SER A 165 13.57 -5.14 -28.36
N LEU A 166 14.03 -5.47 -29.57
CA LEU A 166 14.60 -4.48 -30.48
C LEU A 166 13.56 -3.44 -30.92
N LYS A 167 12.29 -3.84 -31.08
CA LYS A 167 11.22 -2.88 -31.36
C LYS A 167 11.06 -1.87 -30.24
N LEU A 168 11.01 -2.31 -28.99
CA LEU A 168 10.85 -1.42 -27.84
C LEU A 168 12.00 -0.41 -27.77
N GLU A 169 13.25 -0.84 -27.94
CA GLU A 169 14.41 0.07 -27.97
C GLU A 169 14.32 1.09 -29.12
N SER A 170 13.83 0.67 -30.30
CA SER A 170 13.66 1.58 -31.45
C SER A 170 12.60 2.67 -31.20
N LEU A 171 11.51 2.31 -30.51
CA LEU A 171 10.44 3.24 -30.14
C LEU A 171 10.99 4.29 -29.16
N ARG A 172 11.73 3.84 -28.12
CA ARG A 172 12.37 4.71 -27.14
C ARG A 172 13.40 5.65 -27.78
N THR A 173 14.21 5.14 -28.70
CA THR A 173 15.30 5.92 -29.33
C THR A 173 14.77 7.00 -30.27
N THR A 174 13.70 6.69 -31.02
CA THR A 174 13.06 7.65 -31.94
C THR A 174 12.49 8.85 -31.17
N GLU A 175 11.98 8.61 -29.97
CA GLU A 175 11.42 9.62 -29.08
C GLU A 175 12.48 10.41 -28.31
N LEU A 176 13.62 9.78 -27.96
CA LEU A 176 14.76 10.44 -27.29
C LEU A 176 15.44 11.55 -28.12
N ASN A 177 15.27 11.54 -29.45
CA ASN A 177 15.70 12.67 -30.28
C ASN A 177 14.93 13.95 -29.94
N ASN A 178 13.74 13.82 -29.35
CA ASN A 178 12.99 14.92 -28.78
C ASN A 178 13.32 15.04 -27.29
N LYS A 179 13.56 16.29 -26.85
CA LYS A 179 13.84 16.57 -25.43
C LYS A 179 12.59 16.25 -24.59
N ILE A 180 12.73 15.35 -23.62
CA ILE A 180 11.63 15.01 -22.69
C ILE A 180 11.10 16.28 -22.04
N ARG A 181 9.79 16.53 -22.18
CA ARG A 181 9.11 17.73 -21.70
C ARG A 181 8.51 17.48 -20.32
N MET A 182 8.86 18.33 -19.36
CA MET A 182 8.22 18.35 -18.04
C MET A 182 6.82 19.00 -18.14
N LEU A 183 5.78 18.20 -17.96
CA LEU A 183 4.41 18.68 -17.82
C LEU A 183 4.20 19.26 -16.42
N LYS A 184 3.59 20.46 -16.38
CA LYS A 184 3.19 21.13 -15.15
C LYS A 184 1.69 21.03 -14.89
N LYS A 185 0.90 20.75 -15.93
CA LYS A 185 -0.54 20.60 -15.87
C LYS A 185 -0.93 19.30 -16.56
N LEU A 186 -1.89 18.58 -15.98
CA LEU A 186 -2.54 17.43 -16.56
C LEU A 186 -4.05 17.70 -16.58
N GLY A 187 -4.57 18.05 -17.75
CA GLY A 187 -5.99 18.26 -17.99
C GLY A 187 -6.53 17.36 -19.10
N LYS A 188 -7.63 17.79 -19.71
CA LYS A 188 -8.28 17.05 -20.79
C LYS A 188 -7.35 16.84 -21.98
N GLU A 189 -6.73 17.91 -22.47
CA GLU A 189 -5.94 17.86 -23.71
C GLU A 189 -4.72 16.96 -23.55
N GLU A 190 -3.99 17.10 -22.44
CA GLU A 190 -2.82 16.26 -22.17
C GLU A 190 -3.21 14.80 -21.98
N THR A 191 -4.32 14.52 -21.27
CA THR A 191 -4.81 13.15 -21.08
C THR A 191 -5.20 12.49 -22.39
N MET A 192 -5.97 13.18 -23.23
CA MET A 192 -6.42 12.64 -24.53
C MET A 192 -5.24 12.38 -25.47
N TYR A 193 -4.29 13.32 -25.53
CA TYR A 193 -3.09 13.16 -26.35
C TYR A 193 -2.24 11.98 -25.88
N THR A 194 -2.00 11.87 -24.56
CA THR A 194 -1.25 10.74 -23.99
C THR A 194 -1.93 9.41 -24.31
N TRP A 195 -3.25 9.31 -24.12
CA TRP A 195 -3.99 8.07 -24.39
C TRP A 195 -3.94 7.65 -25.85
N GLU A 196 -4.11 8.59 -26.78
CA GLU A 196 -3.97 8.31 -28.22
C GLU A 196 -2.58 7.77 -28.55
N GLN A 197 -1.53 8.44 -28.05
CA GLN A 197 -0.15 8.02 -28.30
C GLN A 197 0.18 6.66 -27.70
N ASP A 198 -0.25 6.41 -26.45
CA ASP A 198 -0.01 5.16 -25.75
C ASP A 198 -0.73 3.99 -26.44
N PHE A 199 -2.00 4.16 -26.80
CA PHE A 199 -2.77 3.12 -27.48
C PHE A 199 -2.16 2.75 -28.84
N LEU A 200 -1.84 3.75 -29.67
CA LEU A 200 -1.23 3.51 -30.98
C LEU A 200 0.19 2.92 -30.84
N ARG A 201 0.95 3.30 -29.82
CA ARG A 201 2.28 2.73 -29.53
C ARG A 201 2.18 1.25 -29.19
N VAL A 202 1.21 0.86 -28.35
CA VAL A 202 0.98 -0.54 -27.98
C VAL A 202 0.63 -1.35 -29.22
N ILE A 203 -0.26 -0.86 -30.09
CA ILE A 203 -0.61 -1.55 -31.35
C ILE A 203 0.63 -1.75 -32.22
N LYS A 204 1.42 -0.69 -32.45
CA LYS A 204 2.67 -0.79 -33.23
C LYS A 204 3.63 -1.80 -32.64
N TRP A 205 3.66 -1.93 -31.33
CA TRP A 205 4.53 -2.89 -30.64
C TRP A 205 4.00 -4.33 -30.75
N PHE A 206 2.71 -4.56 -30.49
CA PHE A 206 2.06 -5.88 -30.64
C PHE A 206 2.14 -6.43 -32.06
N ALA A 207 2.02 -5.55 -33.08
CA ALA A 207 2.16 -5.95 -34.48
C ALA A 207 3.53 -6.58 -34.81
N ASN A 208 4.56 -6.44 -33.97
CA ASN A 208 5.86 -7.09 -34.18
C ASN A 208 5.94 -8.51 -33.58
N LEU A 209 4.87 -9.00 -32.95
CA LEU A 209 4.76 -10.37 -32.44
C LEU A 209 4.14 -11.26 -33.54
N ASP A 210 4.93 -12.19 -34.08
CA ASP A 210 4.52 -12.96 -35.26
C ASP A 210 3.31 -13.86 -34.95
N GLU A 211 3.29 -14.50 -33.78
CA GLU A 211 2.19 -15.35 -33.33
C GLU A 211 0.89 -14.58 -33.05
N PHE A 212 0.98 -13.27 -32.81
CA PHE A 212 -0.19 -12.41 -32.64
C PHE A 212 -0.81 -12.05 -33.99
N ASN A 213 0.00 -11.85 -35.02
CA ASN A 213 -0.47 -11.56 -36.37
C ASN A 213 -1.15 -12.76 -37.05
N ASP A 214 -1.01 -13.97 -36.49
CA ASP A 214 -1.75 -15.17 -36.92
C ASP A 214 -3.22 -15.18 -36.44
N LEU A 215 -3.61 -14.27 -35.55
CA LEU A 215 -4.98 -14.18 -35.02
C LEU A 215 -5.90 -13.42 -35.98
N ASP A 216 -7.22 -13.61 -35.82
CA ASP A 216 -8.19 -12.81 -36.55
C ASP A 216 -8.15 -11.33 -36.12
N GLU A 217 -8.50 -10.45 -37.05
CA GLU A 217 -8.38 -8.99 -36.86
C GLU A 217 -9.20 -8.48 -35.67
N ASP A 218 -10.40 -9.02 -35.45
CA ASP A 218 -11.26 -8.60 -34.35
C ASP A 218 -10.71 -9.07 -33.00
N LEU A 219 -10.16 -10.28 -32.94
CA LEU A 219 -9.48 -10.80 -31.76
C LEU A 219 -8.21 -10.01 -31.44
N MET A 220 -7.39 -9.69 -32.45
CA MET A 220 -6.23 -8.81 -32.28
C MET A 220 -6.63 -7.48 -31.65
N LEU A 221 -7.65 -6.82 -32.21
CA LEU A 221 -8.12 -5.53 -31.70
C LEU A 221 -8.65 -5.64 -30.27
N ASN A 222 -9.45 -6.66 -29.95
CA ASN A 222 -9.99 -6.85 -28.61
C ASN A 222 -8.89 -7.11 -27.58
N ILE A 223 -7.89 -7.94 -27.93
CA ILE A 223 -6.73 -8.17 -27.07
C ILE A 223 -6.00 -6.85 -26.80
N VAL A 224 -5.73 -6.03 -27.83
CA VAL A 224 -5.01 -4.77 -27.62
C VAL A 224 -5.82 -3.75 -26.81
N LYS A 225 -7.15 -3.68 -27.02
CA LYS A 225 -8.05 -2.85 -26.18
C LYS A 225 -7.95 -3.20 -24.71
N ALA A 226 -7.85 -4.48 -24.37
CA ALA A 226 -7.68 -4.90 -22.98
C ALA A 226 -6.22 -4.78 -22.49
N ALA A 227 -5.24 -4.92 -23.39
CA ALA A 227 -3.82 -5.01 -23.06
C ALA A 227 -3.09 -3.67 -22.90
N TRP A 228 -3.57 -2.58 -23.54
CA TRP A 228 -2.77 -1.37 -23.68
C TRP A 228 -2.51 -0.64 -22.36
N ILE A 229 -3.48 -0.55 -21.45
CA ILE A 229 -3.28 0.12 -20.17
C ILE A 229 -2.28 -0.61 -19.25
N PRO A 230 -2.40 -1.94 -18.99
CA PRO A 230 -1.40 -2.66 -18.21
C PRO A 230 -0.01 -2.53 -18.82
N TRP A 231 0.08 -2.59 -20.16
CA TRP A 231 1.32 -2.41 -20.90
C TRP A 231 1.92 -1.03 -20.63
N THR A 232 1.14 0.04 -20.81
CA THR A 232 1.58 1.42 -20.60
C THR A 232 2.04 1.67 -19.17
N ILE A 233 1.31 1.17 -18.17
CA ILE A 233 1.69 1.34 -16.76
C ILE A 233 3.08 0.76 -16.50
N LEU A 234 3.33 -0.48 -16.91
CA LEU A 234 4.62 -1.13 -16.69
C LEU A 234 5.73 -0.48 -17.53
N GLU A 235 5.43 -0.07 -18.76
CA GLU A 235 6.41 0.59 -19.63
C GLU A 235 6.86 1.93 -19.04
N LYS A 236 5.93 2.80 -18.62
CA LYS A 236 6.26 4.09 -17.99
C LYS A 236 7.00 3.91 -16.67
N LEU A 237 6.65 2.89 -15.88
CA LEU A 237 7.40 2.55 -14.66
C LEU A 237 8.82 2.09 -14.99
N TYR A 238 8.99 1.27 -16.02
CA TYR A 238 10.30 0.81 -16.47
C TYR A 238 11.15 1.99 -16.97
N GLU A 239 10.63 2.85 -17.84
CA GLU A 239 11.36 4.02 -18.33
C GLU A 239 11.76 4.94 -17.18
N THR A 240 10.82 5.22 -16.27
CA THR A 240 11.10 6.00 -15.06
C THR A 240 12.22 5.36 -14.23
N SER A 241 12.19 4.04 -14.04
CA SER A 241 13.24 3.31 -13.31
C SER A 241 14.62 3.51 -13.96
N ASP A 242 14.65 3.57 -15.29
CA ASP A 242 15.84 3.73 -16.09
C ASP A 242 16.42 5.14 -15.96
N TYR A 243 15.57 6.17 -16.04
CA TYR A 243 15.99 7.57 -15.82
C TYR A 243 16.43 7.84 -14.38
N GLN A 244 15.78 7.24 -13.38
CA GLN A 244 16.19 7.36 -11.99
C GLN A 244 17.52 6.64 -11.71
N ARG A 245 17.74 5.43 -12.25
CA ARG A 245 19.05 4.74 -12.17
C ARG A 245 20.17 5.57 -12.77
N LYS A 246 19.89 6.27 -13.87
CA LYS A 246 20.84 7.17 -14.56
C LYS A 246 20.98 8.53 -13.85
N ASN A 247 20.30 8.77 -12.72
CA ASN A 247 20.24 10.04 -12.00
C ASN A 247 19.77 11.24 -12.84
N ILE A 248 19.00 10.97 -13.91
CA ILE A 248 18.39 12.01 -14.76
C ILE A 248 17.13 12.54 -14.08
N PHE A 249 16.33 11.65 -13.50
CA PHE A 249 15.12 12.00 -12.75
C PHE A 249 15.37 11.98 -11.25
N SER A 250 14.70 12.91 -10.54
CA SER A 250 14.56 12.81 -9.09
C SER A 250 13.60 11.67 -8.73
N LYS A 251 13.50 11.34 -7.44
CA LYS A 251 12.56 10.30 -6.95
C LYS A 251 11.08 10.63 -7.21
N THR A 252 10.74 11.91 -7.46
CA THR A 252 9.36 12.38 -7.59
C THR A 252 8.93 12.54 -9.04
N VAL A 253 9.88 12.48 -9.98
CA VAL A 253 9.60 12.62 -11.41
C VAL A 253 9.34 11.25 -12.02
N LEU A 254 8.19 11.14 -12.70
CA LEU A 254 7.73 9.94 -13.41
C LEU A 254 7.46 10.25 -14.88
N MET A 255 7.69 9.28 -15.76
CA MET A 255 7.18 9.35 -17.15
C MET A 255 5.66 9.26 -17.15
N CYS A 256 5.00 10.11 -17.93
CA CYS A 256 3.53 10.15 -18.06
C CYS A 256 3.04 10.15 -19.52
N GLY A 257 3.96 10.12 -20.49
CA GLY A 257 3.68 9.93 -21.91
C GLY A 257 4.95 9.46 -22.62
N ASN A 258 4.95 9.48 -23.95
CA ASN A 258 6.10 9.03 -24.76
C ASN A 258 7.31 9.97 -24.64
N ASP A 259 7.06 11.27 -24.63
CA ASP A 259 8.08 12.32 -24.57
C ASP A 259 7.84 13.29 -23.39
N THR A 260 6.99 12.90 -22.44
CA THR A 260 6.58 13.74 -21.31
C THR A 260 6.81 13.07 -19.96
N CYS A 261 7.26 13.88 -19.00
CA CYS A 261 7.37 13.49 -17.60
C CYS A 261 6.68 14.52 -16.69
N MET A 262 6.43 14.15 -15.44
CA MET A 262 5.72 14.97 -14.47
C MET A 262 6.34 14.80 -13.08
N ASP A 263 6.52 15.91 -12.36
CA ASP A 263 6.92 15.88 -10.95
C ASP A 263 5.67 15.71 -10.09
N MET A 264 5.56 14.57 -9.42
CA MET A 264 4.40 14.22 -8.60
C MET A 264 4.19 15.16 -7.40
N ASN A 265 5.20 15.95 -7.03
CA ASN A 265 5.07 16.96 -5.97
C ASN A 265 4.69 18.33 -6.51
N ASN A 266 4.78 18.57 -7.81
CA ASN A 266 4.64 19.88 -8.42
C ASN A 266 3.96 19.80 -9.79
N TYR A 267 2.68 19.41 -9.77
CA TYR A 267 1.82 19.42 -10.94
C TYR A 267 0.41 19.89 -10.58
N GLU A 268 -0.27 20.48 -11.56
CA GLU A 268 -1.67 20.88 -11.49
C GLU A 268 -2.54 19.80 -12.17
N LEU A 269 -3.53 19.28 -11.45
CA LEU A 269 -4.48 18.30 -11.98
C LEU A 269 -5.83 18.98 -12.25
N ASP A 270 -6.23 19.03 -13.51
CA ASP A 270 -7.50 19.61 -13.94
C ASP A 270 -8.49 18.48 -14.29
N LEU A 271 -9.37 18.19 -13.33
CA LEU A 271 -10.46 17.22 -13.47
C LEU A 271 -11.80 17.88 -13.82
N SER A 272 -11.81 19.18 -14.11
CA SER A 272 -13.06 19.93 -14.36
C SER A 272 -13.81 19.44 -15.59
N TRP A 273 -13.15 18.71 -16.50
CA TRP A 273 -13.79 18.05 -17.63
C TRP A 273 -14.41 16.70 -17.27
N LEU A 274 -13.92 16.06 -16.20
CA LEU A 274 -14.27 14.71 -15.77
C LEU A 274 -15.35 14.68 -14.70
N THR A 275 -15.43 15.72 -13.87
CA THR A 275 -16.32 15.78 -12.70
C THR A 275 -16.56 17.22 -12.24
N ASP A 276 -17.63 17.42 -11.46
CA ASP A 276 -17.98 18.72 -10.86
C ASP A 276 -17.40 18.88 -9.43
N TYR A 277 -16.79 17.84 -8.86
CA TYR A 277 -16.22 17.85 -7.52
C TYR A 277 -14.76 18.34 -7.51
N SER A 278 -14.33 18.88 -6.38
CA SER A 278 -12.94 19.31 -6.18
C SER A 278 -11.99 18.12 -5.99
N LEU A 279 -10.70 18.34 -6.22
CA LEU A 279 -9.68 17.30 -6.03
C LEU A 279 -9.65 16.75 -4.58
N ASP A 280 -9.89 17.60 -3.59
CA ASP A 280 -9.96 17.20 -2.17
C ASP A 280 -11.15 16.27 -1.91
N GLN A 281 -12.29 16.49 -2.59
CA GLN A 281 -13.45 15.60 -2.49
C GLN A 281 -13.20 14.25 -3.18
N LEU A 282 -12.31 14.22 -4.16
CA LEU A 282 -12.08 13.08 -5.02
C LEU A 282 -10.78 12.32 -4.73
N THR A 283 -10.10 12.65 -3.64
CA THR A 283 -8.82 12.04 -3.28
C THR A 283 -8.89 10.52 -3.26
N TYR A 284 -9.99 9.94 -2.76
CA TYR A 284 -10.17 8.48 -2.77
C TYR A 284 -10.13 7.89 -4.19
N PHE A 285 -10.74 8.56 -5.18
CA PHE A 285 -10.92 8.03 -6.53
C PHE A 285 -9.66 8.18 -7.39
N PHE A 286 -9.05 9.38 -7.41
CA PHE A 286 -7.97 9.70 -8.34
C PHE A 286 -6.58 9.71 -7.73
N THR A 287 -6.47 10.08 -6.45
CA THR A 287 -5.18 10.26 -5.78
C THR A 287 -5.13 9.58 -4.39
N PRO A 288 -5.57 8.31 -4.26
CA PRO A 288 -5.57 7.68 -2.95
C PRO A 288 -4.13 7.53 -2.47
N PRO A 289 -3.83 7.86 -1.20
CA PRO A 289 -2.48 7.78 -0.64
C PRO A 289 -1.82 6.41 -0.85
N GLU A 290 -2.62 5.34 -0.82
CA GLU A 290 -2.19 3.97 -1.04
C GLU A 290 -1.74 3.70 -2.48
N ALA A 291 -2.38 4.29 -3.50
CA ALA A 291 -2.02 4.06 -4.90
C ALA A 291 -0.62 4.61 -5.19
N ASN A 292 -0.32 5.84 -4.75
CA ASN A 292 1.01 6.42 -4.87
C ASN A 292 2.06 5.53 -4.21
N LYS A 293 1.76 4.95 -3.05
CA LYS A 293 2.67 4.03 -2.36
C LYS A 293 2.90 2.73 -3.14
N ASN A 294 1.88 2.19 -3.81
CA ASN A 294 1.99 0.97 -4.60
C ASN A 294 2.83 1.19 -5.87
N TYR A 295 2.57 2.27 -6.60
CA TYR A 295 3.38 2.67 -7.75
C TYR A 295 4.85 2.86 -7.38
N LEU A 296 5.12 3.57 -6.27
CA LEU A 296 6.49 3.79 -5.78
C LEU A 296 7.19 2.49 -5.40
N LYS A 297 6.50 1.55 -4.74
CA LYS A 297 7.07 0.23 -4.44
C LYS A 297 7.40 -0.57 -5.70
N GLY A 298 6.51 -0.54 -6.70
CA GLY A 298 6.74 -1.19 -7.99
C GLY A 298 7.96 -0.60 -8.70
N LEU A 299 8.08 0.73 -8.67
CA LEU A 299 9.22 1.46 -9.22
C LEU A 299 10.53 1.12 -8.50
N GLU A 300 10.54 1.13 -7.16
CA GLU A 300 11.71 0.73 -6.36
C GLU A 300 12.16 -0.71 -6.68
N ALA A 301 11.21 -1.62 -6.84
CA ALA A 301 11.49 -3.01 -7.22
C ALA A 301 12.07 -3.13 -8.64
N LEU A 302 11.60 -2.33 -9.60
CA LEU A 302 12.18 -2.24 -10.94
C LEU A 302 13.60 -1.65 -10.93
N ILE A 303 13.84 -0.62 -10.11
CA ILE A 303 15.17 -0.02 -9.91
C ILE A 303 16.15 -1.07 -9.39
N GLU A 304 15.78 -1.81 -8.34
CA GLU A 304 16.62 -2.87 -7.77
C GLU A 304 16.84 -4.04 -8.74
N LEU A 305 15.79 -4.49 -9.43
CA LEU A 305 15.87 -5.65 -10.31
C LEU A 305 16.75 -5.39 -11.53
N ASN A 306 16.72 -4.16 -12.05
CA ASN A 306 17.38 -3.73 -13.28
C ASN A 306 17.20 -4.77 -14.42
N PRO A 307 15.96 -5.00 -14.87
CA PRO A 307 15.67 -6.01 -15.88
C PRO A 307 16.28 -5.65 -17.24
N SER A 308 16.73 -6.66 -17.99
CA SER A 308 17.17 -6.50 -19.37
C SER A 308 16.00 -6.14 -20.28
N SER A 309 16.29 -5.67 -21.50
CA SER A 309 15.24 -5.36 -22.49
C SER A 309 14.35 -6.59 -22.74
N ILE A 310 14.95 -7.78 -22.88
CA ILE A 310 14.21 -9.04 -23.05
C ILE A 310 13.32 -9.36 -21.85
N GLU A 311 13.83 -9.17 -20.63
CA GLU A 311 13.07 -9.40 -19.40
C GLU A 311 11.87 -8.45 -19.28
N VAL A 312 12.06 -7.16 -19.61
CA VAL A 312 10.97 -6.17 -19.60
C VAL A 312 9.91 -6.50 -20.62
N ASN A 313 10.31 -6.87 -21.85
CA ASN A 313 9.36 -7.24 -22.89
C ASN A 313 8.56 -8.50 -22.50
N TYR A 314 9.20 -9.48 -21.86
CA TYR A 314 8.48 -10.62 -21.29
C TYR A 314 7.50 -10.19 -20.21
N MET A 315 7.91 -9.32 -19.29
CA MET A 315 7.03 -8.80 -18.24
C MET A 315 5.83 -8.03 -18.82
N LEU A 316 6.04 -7.21 -19.85
CA LEU A 316 5.02 -6.45 -20.56
C LEU A 316 4.00 -7.39 -21.20
N LEU A 317 4.46 -8.38 -21.97
CA LEU A 317 3.57 -9.36 -22.59
C LEU A 317 2.82 -10.20 -21.55
N GLN A 318 3.53 -10.71 -20.55
CA GLN A 318 2.94 -11.53 -19.50
C GLN A 318 1.85 -10.76 -18.74
N LEU A 319 2.10 -9.49 -18.38
CA LEU A 319 1.12 -8.66 -17.67
C LEU A 319 -0.11 -8.37 -18.55
N SER A 320 0.14 -7.91 -19.77
CA SER A 320 -0.91 -7.42 -20.67
C SER A 320 -1.78 -8.53 -21.25
N LEU A 321 -1.19 -9.65 -21.69
CA LEU A 321 -1.91 -10.82 -22.18
C LEU A 321 -2.70 -11.52 -21.07
N GLN A 322 -2.11 -11.67 -19.89
CA GLN A 322 -2.82 -12.29 -18.75
C GLN A 322 -4.02 -11.44 -18.33
N HIS A 323 -3.90 -10.11 -18.36
CA HIS A 323 -5.01 -9.22 -18.09
C HIS A 323 -6.10 -9.33 -19.17
N ALA A 324 -5.72 -9.29 -20.45
CA ALA A 324 -6.64 -9.42 -21.57
C ALA A 324 -7.43 -10.74 -21.56
N GLY A 325 -6.74 -11.87 -21.34
CA GLY A 325 -7.38 -13.19 -21.28
C GLY A 325 -8.42 -13.31 -20.17
N LYS A 326 -8.17 -12.71 -19.00
CA LYS A 326 -9.12 -12.70 -17.87
C LYS A 326 -10.39 -11.88 -18.15
N ILE A 327 -10.28 -10.82 -18.95
CA ILE A 327 -11.41 -9.92 -19.26
C ILE A 327 -12.24 -10.47 -20.42
N LEU A 328 -11.60 -10.87 -21.52
CA LEU A 328 -12.29 -11.21 -22.76
C LEU A 328 -12.93 -12.60 -22.74
N LEU A 329 -12.35 -13.54 -21.97
CA LEU A 329 -12.78 -14.94 -21.88
C LEU A 329 -12.86 -15.65 -23.26
N GLY A 330 -13.23 -16.93 -23.27
CA GLY A 330 -13.45 -17.69 -24.51
C GLY A 330 -12.21 -17.80 -25.41
N SER A 331 -12.39 -17.59 -26.72
CA SER A 331 -11.31 -17.71 -27.72
C SER A 331 -10.15 -16.73 -27.47
N ALA A 332 -10.43 -15.56 -26.92
CA ALA A 332 -9.39 -14.59 -26.56
C ALA A 332 -8.51 -15.09 -25.43
N GLN A 333 -9.11 -15.73 -24.41
CA GLN A 333 -8.34 -16.35 -23.34
C GLN A 333 -7.42 -17.44 -23.89
N GLU A 334 -7.94 -18.35 -24.72
CA GLU A 334 -7.16 -19.41 -25.35
C GLU A 334 -5.99 -18.86 -26.20
N ALA A 335 -6.24 -17.82 -26.99
CA ALA A 335 -5.21 -17.15 -27.78
C ALA A 335 -4.14 -16.50 -26.90
N THR A 336 -4.54 -15.76 -25.86
CA THR A 336 -3.59 -15.11 -24.93
C THR A 336 -2.77 -16.13 -24.13
N ASP A 337 -3.34 -17.28 -23.75
CA ASP A 337 -2.63 -18.34 -23.04
C ASP A 337 -1.61 -19.05 -23.96
N LYS A 338 -1.97 -19.26 -25.24
CA LYS A 338 -1.04 -19.78 -26.25
C LYS A 338 0.15 -18.83 -26.45
N LEU A 339 -0.11 -17.53 -26.59
CA LEU A 339 0.95 -16.52 -26.71
C LEU A 339 1.87 -16.51 -25.48
N GLN A 340 1.30 -16.51 -24.27
CA GLN A 340 2.08 -16.57 -23.02
C GLN A 340 2.98 -17.81 -22.95
N HIS A 341 2.49 -18.97 -23.41
CA HIS A 341 3.29 -20.20 -23.46
C HIS A 341 4.51 -20.07 -24.37
N VAL A 342 4.32 -19.56 -25.60
CA VAL A 342 5.43 -19.34 -26.55
C VAL A 342 6.48 -18.39 -25.95
N LEU A 343 6.01 -17.33 -25.30
CA LEU A 343 6.90 -16.33 -24.70
C LEU A 343 7.66 -16.85 -23.48
N ALA A 344 7.06 -17.75 -22.71
CA ALA A 344 7.76 -18.44 -21.61
C ALA A 344 8.90 -19.32 -22.14
N ASP A 345 8.68 -20.03 -23.25
CA ASP A 345 9.71 -20.84 -23.91
C ASP A 345 10.83 -19.97 -24.48
N ASN A 346 10.48 -18.83 -25.09
CA ASN A 346 11.45 -17.85 -25.60
C ASN A 346 12.32 -17.28 -24.46
N LEU A 347 11.70 -16.91 -23.33
CA LEU A 347 12.45 -16.42 -22.16
C LEU A 347 13.34 -17.51 -21.55
N HIS A 348 12.86 -18.75 -21.48
CA HIS A 348 13.65 -19.88 -21.01
C HIS A 348 14.90 -20.05 -21.88
N LYS A 349 14.73 -20.07 -23.20
CA LYS A 349 15.81 -20.14 -24.18
C LYS A 349 16.82 -19.00 -23.98
N TYR A 350 16.35 -17.76 -23.83
CA TYR A 350 17.22 -16.61 -23.52
C TYR A 350 18.06 -16.84 -22.26
N TYR A 351 17.46 -17.32 -21.17
CA TYR A 351 18.20 -17.54 -19.93
C TYR A 351 19.25 -18.65 -20.04
N VAL A 352 18.93 -19.74 -20.75
CA VAL A 352 19.81 -20.89 -20.91
C VAL A 352 20.94 -20.62 -21.89
N GLU A 353 20.61 -20.10 -23.07
CA GLU A 353 21.53 -20.00 -24.21
C GLU A 353 22.30 -18.67 -24.22
N THR A 354 21.58 -17.55 -24.04
CA THR A 354 22.12 -16.21 -24.24
C THR A 354 22.69 -15.63 -22.95
N ALA A 355 21.87 -15.54 -21.89
CA ALA A 355 22.28 -14.96 -20.61
C ALA A 355 23.12 -15.92 -19.76
N LYS A 356 23.03 -17.23 -20.02
CA LYS A 356 23.73 -18.31 -19.30
C LYS A 356 23.52 -18.23 -17.79
N ILE A 357 22.28 -18.00 -17.37
CA ILE A 357 21.89 -17.93 -15.96
C ILE A 357 21.22 -19.26 -15.56
N PRO A 358 21.92 -20.20 -14.91
CA PRO A 358 21.38 -21.53 -14.63
C PRO A 358 20.21 -21.52 -13.63
N ASN A 359 20.20 -20.58 -12.67
CA ASN A 359 19.19 -20.48 -11.61
C ASN A 359 18.39 -19.18 -11.70
N TYR A 360 17.73 -18.94 -12.84
CA TYR A 360 16.96 -17.71 -13.09
C TYR A 360 15.61 -17.66 -12.35
N SER A 361 15.18 -18.74 -11.67
CA SER A 361 13.87 -18.84 -11.01
C SER A 361 13.60 -17.75 -9.97
N ILE A 362 14.62 -17.33 -9.21
CA ILE A 362 14.53 -16.23 -8.25
C ILE A 362 14.28 -14.91 -8.99
N ARG A 363 14.98 -14.70 -10.12
CA ARG A 363 14.84 -13.49 -10.94
C ARG A 363 13.46 -13.42 -11.59
N LEU A 364 12.97 -14.53 -12.14
CA LEU A 364 11.59 -14.67 -12.63
C LEU A 364 10.57 -14.41 -11.53
N SER A 365 10.78 -14.93 -10.33
CA SER A 365 9.89 -14.68 -9.19
C SER A 365 9.82 -13.20 -8.80
N LYS A 366 10.94 -12.47 -8.89
CA LYS A 366 10.97 -11.02 -8.70
C LYS A 366 10.20 -10.28 -9.80
N MET A 367 10.41 -10.63 -11.07
CA MET A 367 9.65 -10.07 -12.21
C MET A 367 8.15 -10.26 -12.03
N MET A 368 7.72 -11.49 -11.76
CA MET A 368 6.29 -11.82 -11.58
C MET A 368 5.69 -11.17 -10.33
N LYS A 369 6.50 -10.90 -9.29
CA LYS A 369 6.03 -10.12 -8.14
C LYS A 369 5.67 -8.70 -8.56
N ILE A 370 6.51 -8.03 -9.35
CA ILE A 370 6.22 -6.67 -9.86
C ILE A 370 4.92 -6.67 -10.67
N ASN A 371 4.75 -7.62 -11.60
CA ASN A 371 3.52 -7.72 -12.39
C ASN A 371 2.27 -7.88 -11.50
N ARG A 372 2.31 -8.75 -10.49
CA ARG A 372 1.18 -8.95 -9.55
C ARG A 372 0.83 -7.70 -8.74
N GLU A 373 1.83 -6.89 -8.39
CA GLU A 373 1.59 -5.63 -7.67
C GLU A 373 0.88 -4.61 -8.58
N ILE A 374 1.28 -4.53 -9.86
CA ILE A 374 0.62 -3.69 -10.87
C ILE A 374 -0.82 -4.17 -11.11
N GLU A 375 -1.02 -5.48 -11.33
CA GLU A 375 -2.37 -6.03 -11.49
C GLU A 375 -3.28 -5.73 -10.28
N ARG A 376 -2.72 -5.72 -9.06
CA ARG A 376 -3.50 -5.39 -7.86
C ARG A 376 -3.94 -3.94 -7.87
N GLU A 377 -3.03 -3.01 -8.17
CA GLU A 377 -3.39 -1.59 -8.27
C GLU A 377 -4.45 -1.35 -9.35
N MET A 378 -4.34 -2.02 -10.50
CA MET A 378 -5.35 -1.94 -11.55
C MET A 378 -6.72 -2.44 -11.09
N ARG A 379 -6.78 -3.57 -10.36
CA ARG A 379 -8.05 -4.06 -9.80
C ARG A 379 -8.65 -3.09 -8.79
N ASP A 380 -7.81 -2.53 -7.92
CA ASP A 380 -8.25 -1.54 -6.93
C ASP A 380 -8.76 -0.26 -7.61
N ARG A 381 -8.12 0.16 -8.70
CA ARG A 381 -8.56 1.32 -9.52
C ARG A 381 -9.88 1.05 -10.24
N ALA A 382 -10.03 -0.13 -10.85
CA ALA A 382 -11.26 -0.52 -11.53
C ALA A 382 -12.45 -0.55 -10.58
N GLU A 383 -12.26 -1.05 -9.35
CA GLU A 383 -13.30 -1.03 -8.32
C GLU A 383 -13.66 0.41 -7.90
N ARG A 384 -12.68 1.30 -7.74
CA ARG A 384 -12.94 2.72 -7.46
C ARG A 384 -13.71 3.38 -8.60
N ASN A 385 -13.34 3.12 -9.85
CA ASN A 385 -14.02 3.67 -11.02
C ASN A 385 -15.45 3.13 -11.14
N ARG A 386 -15.68 1.86 -10.80
CA ARG A 386 -17.02 1.28 -10.70
C ARG A 386 -17.86 2.00 -9.65
N ILE A 387 -17.32 2.25 -8.46
CA ILE A 387 -18.00 3.01 -7.40
C ILE A 387 -18.28 4.45 -7.87
N ALA A 388 -17.31 5.10 -8.51
CA ALA A 388 -17.46 6.46 -9.03
C ALA A 388 -18.63 6.56 -10.02
N ARG A 389 -18.82 5.54 -10.87
CA ARG A 389 -19.96 5.47 -11.80
C ARG A 389 -21.28 5.24 -11.10
N ILE A 390 -21.34 4.33 -10.13
CA ILE A 390 -22.57 4.04 -9.36
C ILE A 390 -23.10 5.29 -8.66
N PHE A 391 -22.21 6.18 -8.21
CA PHE A 391 -22.58 7.41 -7.51
C PHE A 391 -22.53 8.67 -8.39
N ASP A 392 -22.51 8.51 -9.73
CA ASP A 392 -22.47 9.62 -10.71
C ASP A 392 -21.41 10.69 -10.37
N ILE A 393 -20.24 10.22 -9.93
CA ILE A 393 -19.09 11.07 -9.62
C ILE A 393 -18.47 11.62 -10.91
N LEU A 394 -18.53 10.85 -12.00
CA LEU A 394 -17.97 11.19 -13.30
C LEU A 394 -19.06 11.75 -14.22
N LYS A 395 -18.76 12.84 -14.93
CA LYS A 395 -19.63 13.45 -15.95
C LYS A 395 -19.23 13.08 -17.38
N VAL A 396 -18.49 12.00 -17.57
CA VAL A 396 -18.06 11.54 -18.90
C VAL A 396 -18.47 10.10 -19.14
N GLU A 397 -18.75 9.80 -20.40
CA GLU A 397 -18.91 8.44 -20.93
C GLU A 397 -18.03 8.29 -22.17
N PHE A 398 -17.59 7.09 -22.47
CA PHE A 398 -16.79 6.79 -23.65
C PHE A 398 -17.62 6.02 -24.67
N SER A 399 -17.42 6.29 -25.96
CA SER A 399 -18.14 5.56 -27.02
C SER A 399 -17.78 4.07 -27.09
N ASP A 400 -16.58 3.73 -26.63
CA ASP A 400 -16.11 2.36 -26.46
C ASP A 400 -15.63 2.18 -25.02
N LEU A 401 -16.47 1.54 -24.20
CA LEU A 401 -16.16 1.30 -22.80
C LEU A 401 -14.96 0.36 -22.69
N ASP A 402 -14.89 -0.69 -23.51
CA ASP A 402 -13.84 -1.71 -23.43
C ASP A 402 -12.42 -1.15 -23.60
N LEU A 403 -12.29 -0.02 -24.31
CA LEU A 403 -11.01 0.66 -24.49
C LEU A 403 -10.48 1.29 -23.19
N ILE A 404 -11.34 1.76 -22.28
CA ILE A 404 -10.92 2.61 -21.13
C ILE A 404 -11.38 2.04 -19.78
N ASP A 405 -12.48 1.28 -19.76
CA ASP A 405 -13.08 0.72 -18.54
C ASP A 405 -12.27 -0.37 -17.85
N ALA A 406 -11.24 -0.90 -18.51
CA ALA A 406 -10.33 -1.84 -17.88
C ALA A 406 -9.45 -1.21 -16.78
N THR A 407 -9.67 0.06 -16.42
CA THR A 407 -8.98 0.78 -15.33
C THR A 407 -9.85 1.39 -14.29
#